data_AF-A0A9D6UMW3-F1
#
_entry.id   AF-A0A9D6UMW3-F1
#
_cell.length_a   1.000
_cell.length_b   1.000
_cell.length_c   1.000
_cell.angle_alpha   90.00
_cell.angle_beta   90.00
_cell.angle_gamma   90.00
#
_symmetry.space_group_name_H-M   'P 1'
#
loop_
_entity.id
_entity.type
_entity.pdbx_description
1 polymer ?
#
loop_
_entity_poly.entity_id
_entity_poly.type
_entity_poly.pdbx_seq_one_letter_code
_entity_poly.pdbx_strand_id
1 'polypeptide(L)'
;MWILFQRRLTPEERERRRRMMLNKSRRTVEALVTEATEELIHYQYELRGVQYFASQDVRGLRSRLPDDPGRLVGPSSAKYDPKNPANSMLVCEDWSGLPEKIRE
;
A
#
# COMPACT_ATOMS: atom_id res chain seq x y z
N MET A 1 34.26 16.27 12.94
CA MET A 1 33.08 16.76 12.20
C MET A 1 32.48 15.59 11.41
N TRP A 2 31.76 14.69 12.08
CA TRP A 2 31.18 13.45 11.51
C TRP A 2 29.65 13.52 11.36
N ILE A 3 29.07 14.71 11.53
CA ILE A 3 27.61 14.94 11.64
C ILE A 3 26.96 15.26 10.28
N LEU A 4 27.76 15.47 9.22
CA LEU A 4 27.26 15.91 7.90
C LEU A 4 26.91 14.77 6.92
N PHE A 5 27.14 13.50 7.28
CA PHE A 5 26.94 12.36 6.37
C PHE A 5 25.72 11.48 6.66
N GLN A 6 24.73 11.97 7.42
CA GLN A 6 23.40 11.36 7.33
C GLN A 6 22.77 11.77 6.01
N ARG A 7 23.06 11.01 4.94
CA ARG A 7 22.31 11.07 3.68
C ARG A 7 20.83 11.05 4.04
N ARG A 8 20.16 12.19 3.90
CA ARG A 8 18.70 12.26 4.01
C ARG A 8 18.16 11.23 3.02
N LEU A 9 17.52 10.19 3.54
CA LEU A 9 16.81 9.25 2.70
C LEU A 9 15.87 10.04 1.79
N THR A 10 15.88 9.72 0.50
CA THR A 10 14.90 10.26 -0.43
C THR A 10 13.50 9.87 0.05
N PRO A 11 12.46 10.66 -0.26
CA PRO A 11 11.08 10.30 0.08
C PRO A 11 10.69 8.91 -0.41
N GLU A 12 11.14 8.55 -1.62
CA GLU A 12 10.90 7.23 -2.22
C GLU A 12 11.55 6.09 -1.44
N GLU A 13 12.82 6.23 -1.06
CA GLU A 13 13.52 5.21 -0.27
C GLU A 13 12.91 5.06 1.13
N ARG A 14 12.45 6.18 1.72
CA ARG A 14 11.71 6.15 2.99
C ARG A 14 10.41 5.36 2.85
N GLU A 15 9.65 5.62 1.79
CA GLU A 15 8.38 4.96 1.53
C GLU A 15 8.55 3.47 1.19
N ARG A 16 9.59 3.12 0.43
CA ARG A 16 10.00 1.73 0.22
C ARG A 16 10.30 1.03 1.55
N ARG A 17 11.08 1.65 2.44
CA ARG A 17 11.37 1.07 3.76
C ARG A 17 10.12 0.92 4.62
N ARG A 18 9.20 1.90 4.59
CA ARG A 18 7.91 1.81 5.30
C ARG A 18 7.14 0.57 4.83
N ARG A 19 6.98 0.40 3.51
CA ARG A 19 6.28 -0.74 2.91
C ARG A 19 6.95 -2.08 3.25
N MET A 20 8.28 -2.17 3.16
CA MET A 20 9.03 -3.37 3.55
C MET A 20 8.84 -3.71 5.03
N MET A 21 8.86 -2.72 5.93
CA MET A 21 8.63 -2.94 7.35
C MET A 21 7.20 -3.40 7.63
N LEU A 22 6.21 -2.79 6.97
CA LEU A 22 4.82 -3.19 7.07
C LEU A 22 4.60 -4.60 6.51
N ASN A 23 5.29 -4.98 5.44
CA ASN A 23 5.20 -6.30 4.82
C ASN A 23 5.70 -7.44 5.73
N LYS A 24 6.61 -7.15 6.67
CA LYS A 24 7.04 -8.13 7.68
C LYS A 24 5.88 -8.59 8.58
N SER A 25 4.84 -7.79 8.71
CA SER A 25 3.61 -8.20 9.38
C SER A 25 2.91 -9.31 8.58
N ARG A 26 2.53 -10.38 9.27
CA ARG A 26 1.66 -11.43 8.72
C ARG A 26 0.18 -11.09 8.78
N ARG A 27 -0.20 -9.96 9.39
CA ARG A 27 -1.60 -9.57 9.54
C ARG A 27 -2.08 -8.84 8.30
N THR A 28 -3.19 -9.33 7.76
CA THR A 28 -3.97 -8.69 6.71
C THR A 28 -5.40 -8.48 7.20
N VAL A 29 -6.10 -7.57 6.55
CA VAL A 29 -7.53 -7.30 6.75
C VAL A 29 -8.18 -7.18 5.39
N GLU A 30 -9.43 -7.58 5.28
CA GLU A 30 -10.23 -7.31 4.08
C GLU A 30 -10.39 -5.81 3.90
N ALA A 31 -10.20 -5.36 2.66
CA ALA A 31 -10.28 -3.97 2.28
C ALA A 31 -11.08 -3.84 0.99
N LEU A 32 -11.59 -2.65 0.73
CA LEU A 32 -12.29 -2.31 -0.50
C LEU A 32 -11.57 -1.15 -1.16
N VAL A 33 -11.07 -1.36 -2.37
CA VAL A 33 -10.61 -0.25 -3.23
C VAL A 33 -11.83 0.48 -3.74
N THR A 34 -11.93 1.76 -3.42
CA THR A 34 -13.04 2.63 -3.81
C THR A 34 -12.74 3.38 -5.11
N GLU A 35 -11.48 3.73 -5.32
CA GLU A 35 -11.02 4.46 -6.49
C GLU A 35 -9.56 4.12 -6.76
N ALA A 36 -9.18 4.04 -8.03
CA ALA A 36 -7.81 3.80 -8.44
C ALA A 36 -7.48 4.62 -9.68
N THR A 37 -6.29 5.22 -9.64
CA THR A 37 -5.66 5.95 -10.74
C THR A 37 -4.28 5.36 -11.01
N GLU A 38 -3.57 5.89 -11.99
CA GLU A 38 -2.19 5.43 -12.28
C GLU A 38 -1.21 5.74 -11.13
N GLU A 39 -1.50 6.75 -10.32
CA GLU A 39 -0.59 7.24 -9.27
C GLU A 39 -1.05 6.90 -7.85
N LEU A 40 -2.37 6.76 -7.63
CA LEU A 40 -2.96 6.71 -6.31
C LEU A 40 -4.11 5.70 -6.25
N ILE A 41 -4.16 4.91 -5.18
CA ILE A 41 -5.28 4.01 -4.87
C ILE A 41 -5.93 4.45 -3.56
N HIS A 42 -7.24 4.68 -3.59
CA HIS A 42 -8.06 4.93 -2.42
C HIS A 42 -8.77 3.65 -1.99
N TYR A 43 -8.74 3.40 -0.68
CA TYR A 43 -9.36 2.21 -0.12
C TYR A 43 -9.85 2.43 1.29
N GLN A 44 -10.74 1.56 1.70
CA GLN A 44 -11.26 1.51 3.06
C GLN A 44 -11.18 0.10 3.61
N TYR A 45 -11.10 -0.01 4.93
CA TYR A 45 -11.21 -1.28 5.64
C TYR A 45 -11.76 -1.03 7.04
N GLU A 46 -12.30 -2.07 7.66
CA GLU A 46 -12.79 -2.00 9.03
C GLU A 46 -11.88 -2.80 9.96
N LEU A 47 -11.54 -2.23 11.11
CA LEU A 47 -10.84 -2.94 12.16
C LEU A 47 -11.52 -2.65 13.50
N ARG A 48 -12.08 -3.70 14.12
CA ARG A 48 -12.73 -3.63 15.44
C ARG A 48 -13.85 -2.57 15.49
N GLY A 49 -14.72 -2.53 14.48
CA GLY A 49 -15.82 -1.56 14.39
C GLY A 49 -15.41 -0.14 13.99
N VAL A 50 -14.12 0.11 13.71
CA VAL A 50 -13.63 1.40 13.24
C VAL A 50 -13.31 1.31 11.76
N GLN A 51 -13.95 2.18 10.98
CA GLN A 51 -13.71 2.30 9.54
C GLN A 51 -12.55 3.25 9.27
N TYR A 52 -11.59 2.78 8.49
CA TYR A 52 -10.43 3.53 8.06
C TYR A 52 -10.54 3.82 6.57
N PHE A 53 -10.16 5.04 6.20
CA PHE A 53 -10.01 5.48 4.81
C PHE A 53 -8.55 5.83 4.60
N ALA A 54 -7.95 5.28 3.56
CA ALA A 54 -6.55 5.48 3.25
C ALA A 54 -6.35 5.67 1.75
N SER A 55 -5.20 6.27 1.42
CA SER A 55 -4.71 6.35 0.06
C SER A 55 -3.28 5.82 0.02
N GLN A 56 -2.92 5.19 -1.09
CA GLN A 56 -1.57 4.68 -1.32
C GLN A 56 -1.04 5.22 -2.64
N ASP A 57 0.08 5.94 -2.56
CA ASP A 57 0.89 6.30 -3.73
C ASP A 57 1.54 5.03 -4.30
N VAL A 58 1.30 4.80 -5.60
CA VAL A 58 1.75 3.61 -6.32
C VAL A 58 2.64 3.94 -7.52
N ARG A 59 3.11 5.18 -7.66
CA ARG A 59 4.02 5.57 -8.76
C ARG A 59 5.26 4.70 -8.82
N GLY A 60 5.85 4.39 -7.67
CA GLY A 60 7.00 3.48 -7.53
C GLY A 60 6.68 1.99 -7.72
N LEU A 61 5.42 1.62 -8.01
CA LEU A 61 4.96 0.23 -8.17
C LEU A 61 4.23 0.00 -9.50
N ARG A 62 4.25 0.95 -10.45
CA ARG A 62 3.45 0.87 -11.69
C ARG A 62 3.64 -0.43 -12.46
N SER A 63 4.87 -0.98 -12.50
CA SER A 63 5.18 -2.26 -13.15
C SER A 63 4.44 -3.48 -12.57
N ARG A 64 3.84 -3.36 -11.38
CA ARG A 64 3.09 -4.42 -10.69
C ARG A 64 1.58 -4.26 -10.84
N LEU A 65 1.13 -3.13 -11.36
CA LEU A 65 -0.28 -2.83 -11.53
C LEU A 65 -0.75 -3.20 -12.94
N PRO A 66 -2.07 -3.38 -13.17
CA PRO A 66 -2.64 -3.38 -14.50
C PRO A 66 -2.50 -1.99 -15.15
N ASP A 67 -2.50 -1.97 -16.48
CA ASP A 67 -2.44 -0.72 -17.25
C ASP A 67 -3.71 0.11 -17.01
N ASP A 68 -4.88 -0.54 -17.00
CA ASP A 68 -6.16 0.05 -16.61
C ASP A 68 -6.34 0.02 -15.07
N PRO A 69 -6.24 1.16 -14.36
CA PRO A 69 -6.42 1.22 -12.91
C PRO A 69 -7.84 0.90 -12.46
N GLY A 70 -8.85 1.09 -13.32
CA GLY A 70 -10.26 0.83 -12.98
C GLY A 70 -10.51 -0.63 -12.58
N ARG A 71 -9.70 -1.56 -13.10
CA ARG A 71 -9.72 -2.99 -12.76
C ARG A 71 -9.33 -3.28 -11.30
N LEU A 72 -8.75 -2.31 -10.59
CA LEU A 72 -8.35 -2.46 -9.19
C LEU A 72 -9.49 -2.17 -8.21
N VAL A 73 -10.57 -1.52 -8.66
CA VAL A 73 -11.73 -1.18 -7.82
C VAL A 73 -12.46 -2.46 -7.41
N GLY A 74 -12.71 -2.62 -6.11
CA GLY A 74 -13.38 -3.79 -5.57
C GLY A 74 -12.68 -4.43 -4.37
N PRO A 75 -13.06 -5.68 -4.02
CA PRO A 75 -12.51 -6.39 -2.88
C PRO A 75 -11.00 -6.60 -2.99
N SER A 76 -10.30 -6.41 -1.87
CA SER A 76 -8.85 -6.47 -1.76
C SER A 76 -8.44 -6.87 -0.34
N SER A 77 -7.13 -7.00 -0.13
CA SER A 77 -6.54 -7.18 1.20
C SER A 77 -5.57 -6.05 1.50
N ALA A 78 -5.63 -5.50 2.70
CA ALA A 78 -4.67 -4.53 3.21
C ALA A 78 -3.78 -5.17 4.28
N LYS A 79 -2.48 -4.86 4.24
CA LYS A 79 -1.59 -5.00 5.39
C LYS A 79 -1.64 -3.73 6.21
N TYR A 80 -1.58 -3.89 7.53
CA TYR A 80 -1.64 -2.78 8.46
C TYR A 80 -0.75 -3.03 9.68
N ASP A 81 -0.37 -1.95 10.36
CA ASP A 81 0.32 -2.02 11.64
C ASP A 81 -0.72 -2.10 12.77
N PRO A 82 -0.77 -3.18 13.57
CA PRO A 82 -1.73 -3.30 14.66
C PRO A 82 -1.61 -2.22 15.74
N LYS A 83 -0.43 -1.60 15.87
CA LYS A 83 -0.20 -0.50 16.81
C LYS A 83 -0.61 0.86 16.23
N ASN A 84 -0.67 0.96 14.90
CA ASN A 84 -1.10 2.15 14.18
C ASN A 84 -1.88 1.73 12.92
N PRO A 85 -3.18 1.41 13.03
CA PRO A 85 -3.94 0.86 11.91
C PRO A 85 -3.90 1.77 10.67
N ALA A 86 -3.96 3.10 10.86
CA ALA A 86 -3.85 4.07 9.78
C ALA A 86 -2.59 3.86 8.90
N ASN A 87 -1.50 3.33 9.46
CA ASN A 87 -0.37 2.84 8.69
C ASN A 87 -0.72 1.51 8.00
N SER A 88 -1.25 1.62 6.79
CA SER A 88 -1.71 0.52 5.96
C SER A 88 -1.18 0.60 4.52
N MET A 89 -1.30 -0.49 3.78
CA MET A 89 -1.01 -0.58 2.34
C MET A 89 -1.74 -1.77 1.70
N LEU A 90 -2.02 -1.68 0.41
CA LEU A 90 -2.56 -2.77 -0.41
C LEU A 90 -1.49 -3.51 -1.20
N VAL A 91 -0.37 -2.85 -1.52
CA VAL A 91 0.66 -3.43 -2.40
C VAL A 91 2.07 -2.95 -2.02
N CYS A 92 3.07 -3.80 -2.21
CA CYS A 92 4.48 -3.46 -2.08
C CYS A 92 5.36 -4.30 -3.03
N GLU A 93 6.66 -4.19 -2.86
CA GLU A 93 7.67 -4.87 -3.68
C GLU A 93 7.61 -6.40 -3.60
N ASP A 94 7.12 -6.97 -2.51
CA ASP A 94 7.15 -8.43 -2.32
C ASP A 94 5.77 -9.02 -2.05
N TRP A 95 4.71 -8.20 -2.12
CA TRP A 95 3.36 -8.64 -1.80
C TRP A 95 2.31 -7.74 -2.46
N SER A 96 1.17 -8.32 -2.85
CA SER A 96 0.00 -7.60 -3.35
C SER A 96 -1.26 -8.22 -2.76
N GLY A 97 -2.14 -7.38 -2.20
CA GLY A 97 -3.51 -7.73 -1.84
C GLY A 97 -4.55 -7.20 -2.82
N LEU A 98 -4.11 -6.59 -3.93
CA LEU A 98 -4.98 -6.15 -5.02
C LEU A 98 -5.54 -7.35 -5.78
N PRO A 99 -6.73 -7.23 -6.41
CA PRO A 99 -7.31 -8.29 -7.22
C PRO A 99 -6.34 -8.77 -8.30
N GLU A 100 -6.28 -10.08 -8.51
CA GLU A 100 -5.35 -10.68 -9.46
C GLU A 100 -5.63 -10.20 -10.88
N LYS A 101 -4.57 -10.05 -11.69
CA LYS A 101 -4.73 -9.78 -13.12
C LYS A 101 -5.50 -10.96 -13.72
N ILE A 102 -6.78 -10.78 -14.02
CA ILE A 102 -7.50 -11.70 -14.92
C ILE A 102 -6.74 -11.62 -16.25
N ARG A 103 -5.94 -12.65 -16.53
CA ARG A 103 -5.26 -12.83 -17.81
C ARG A 103 -6.35 -13.12 -18.83
N GLU A 104 -6.51 -12.22 -19.80
CA GLU A 104 -7.23 -12.49 -21.04
C GLU A 104 -6.28 -13.15 -22.05
#